data_AF-A0A958AVG2-F1
#
_entry.id   AF-A0A958AVG2-F1
#
_cell.length_a   1.000
_cell.length_b   1.000
_cell.length_c   1.000
_cell.angle_alpha   90.00
_cell.angle_beta   90.00
_cell.angle_gamma   90.00
#
_symmetry.space_group_name_H-M   'P 1'
#
loop_
_entity.id
_entity.type
_entity.pdbx_description
1 polymer ?
#
loop_
_entity_poly.entity_id
_entity_poly.type
_entity_poly.pdbx_seq_one_letter_code
_entity_poly.pdbx_strand_id
1 'polypeptide(L)'
;MSNWKTYLEQNQSRFQKEMLDFLRIPSISALPEHADDVQRAAEWVAQRLTTAGIEHVQVLPTAGHPAVYGDWLHAPGKPTVLIYGHLDVQPVDPLHLWDTPPFEPTVKDGRVYARGASDDKGNMLVPILAVEALMRSEGELPVNLKFCFEGQEEIGSPQMPEFVAAQKDLLACDLVVSADGGQWSETEPAILLSLKGVCSLEISIKGANSDLHSGAYGGTVQNPIHALVRLLDSMRSPEGKILVEGFYDSVVELAEEQKAEIAHVPFDEAD
;
A
#
# COMPACT_ATOMS: atom_id res chain seq x y z
N MET A 1 -15.43 -33.65 2.43
CA MET A 1 -15.25 -32.30 1.84
C MET A 1 -13.75 -32.14 1.61
N SER A 2 -13.33 -31.60 0.47
CA SER A 2 -11.94 -31.17 0.27
C SER A 2 -11.63 -30.09 1.32
N ASN A 3 -10.48 -30.16 1.99
CA ASN A 3 -10.08 -29.11 2.92
C ASN A 3 -9.75 -27.81 2.15
N TRP A 4 -9.56 -26.70 2.88
CA TRP A 4 -9.27 -25.40 2.27
C TRP A 4 -8.03 -25.43 1.34
N LYS A 5 -7.00 -26.22 1.64
CA LYS A 5 -5.79 -26.36 0.80
C LYS A 5 -6.14 -26.93 -0.57
N THR A 6 -6.88 -28.03 -0.58
CA THR A 6 -7.35 -28.65 -1.83
C THR A 6 -8.27 -27.72 -2.61
N TYR A 7 -9.10 -26.92 -1.93
CA TYR A 7 -9.93 -25.91 -2.60
C TYR A 7 -9.08 -24.85 -3.31
N LEU A 8 -8.04 -24.34 -2.64
CA LEU A 8 -7.10 -23.37 -3.24
C LEU A 8 -6.38 -23.95 -4.47
N GLU A 9 -5.85 -25.17 -4.36
CA GLU A 9 -5.16 -25.85 -5.47
C GLU A 9 -6.08 -26.04 -6.68
N GLN A 10 -7.32 -26.48 -6.46
CA GLN A 10 -8.29 -26.71 -7.53
C GLN A 10 -8.76 -25.42 -8.21
N ASN A 11 -8.68 -24.28 -7.52
CA ASN A 11 -9.14 -22.98 -8.01
C ASN A 11 -7.99 -22.04 -8.41
N GLN A 12 -6.74 -22.49 -8.34
CA GLN A 12 -5.57 -21.64 -8.57
C GLN A 12 -5.62 -20.88 -9.90
N SER A 13 -5.96 -21.54 -11.00
CA SER A 13 -6.06 -20.89 -12.31
C SER A 13 -7.15 -19.80 -12.35
N ARG A 14 -8.26 -20.01 -11.63
CA ARG A 14 -9.34 -19.00 -11.54
C ARG A 14 -8.87 -17.80 -10.73
N PHE A 15 -8.23 -18.02 -9.58
CA PHE A 15 -7.73 -16.94 -8.73
C PHE A 15 -6.64 -16.11 -9.41
N GLN A 16 -5.73 -16.77 -10.14
CA GLN A 16 -4.76 -16.07 -10.97
C GLN A 16 -5.48 -15.20 -12.00
N LYS A 17 -6.49 -15.72 -12.71
CA LYS A 17 -7.26 -14.93 -13.67
C LYS A 17 -7.94 -13.73 -13.01
N GLU A 18 -8.61 -13.92 -11.87
CA GLU A 18 -9.26 -12.84 -11.10
C GLU A 18 -8.25 -11.75 -10.70
N MET A 19 -7.07 -12.14 -10.23
CA MET A 19 -5.99 -11.21 -9.90
C MET A 19 -5.54 -10.41 -11.14
N LEU A 20 -5.30 -11.08 -12.28
CA LEU A 20 -4.93 -10.38 -13.51
C LEU A 20 -6.06 -9.46 -14.00
N ASP A 21 -7.33 -9.82 -13.81
CA ASP A 21 -8.46 -8.96 -14.15
C ASP A 21 -8.51 -7.72 -13.25
N PHE A 22 -8.21 -7.86 -11.96
CA PHE A 22 -8.14 -6.73 -11.02
C PHE A 22 -6.99 -5.76 -11.35
N LEU A 23 -5.84 -6.31 -11.74
CA LEU A 23 -4.65 -5.54 -12.14
C LEU A 23 -4.82 -4.77 -13.45
N ARG A 24 -5.84 -5.09 -14.27
CA ARG A 24 -6.18 -4.32 -15.47
C ARG A 24 -6.90 -3.00 -15.17
N ILE A 25 -7.35 -2.78 -13.93
CA ILE A 25 -8.02 -1.54 -13.53
C ILE A 25 -6.94 -0.51 -13.15
N PRO A 26 -6.78 0.61 -13.87
CA PRO A 26 -5.76 1.61 -13.58
C PRO A 26 -6.25 2.60 -12.52
N SER A 27 -6.45 2.11 -11.29
CA SER A 27 -6.94 2.89 -10.15
C SER A 27 -5.86 3.83 -9.57
N ILE A 28 -5.33 4.75 -10.38
CA ILE A 28 -4.28 5.68 -9.97
C ILE A 28 -4.89 6.85 -9.19
N SER A 29 -4.77 6.84 -7.85
CA SER A 29 -5.43 7.82 -6.97
C SER A 29 -4.89 9.24 -7.12
N ALA A 30 -3.62 9.40 -7.49
CA ALA A 30 -2.95 10.69 -7.65
C ALA A 30 -3.42 11.49 -8.89
N LEU A 31 -4.13 10.85 -9.83
CA LEU A 31 -4.52 11.43 -11.11
C LEU A 31 -6.05 11.56 -11.19
N PRO A 32 -6.61 12.79 -11.25
CA PRO A 32 -8.07 13.00 -11.27
C PRO A 32 -8.81 12.27 -12.40
N GLU A 33 -8.18 12.10 -13.56
CA GLU A 33 -8.74 11.35 -14.70
C GLU A 33 -8.99 9.86 -14.41
N HIS A 34 -8.37 9.32 -13.37
CA HIS A 34 -8.52 7.94 -12.92
C HIS A 34 -9.50 7.78 -11.73
N ALA A 35 -10.22 8.83 -11.33
CA ALA A 35 -11.19 8.74 -10.23
C ALA A 35 -12.26 7.66 -10.47
N ASP A 36 -12.79 7.56 -11.69
CA ASP A 36 -13.74 6.50 -12.06
C ASP A 36 -13.10 5.10 -12.03
N ASP A 37 -11.79 5.00 -12.26
CA ASP A 37 -11.06 3.73 -12.17
C ASP A 37 -10.88 3.28 -10.71
N VAL A 38 -10.64 4.21 -9.78
CA VAL A 38 -10.59 3.93 -8.35
C VAL A 38 -11.98 3.48 -7.85
N GLN A 39 -13.05 4.15 -8.26
CA GLN A 39 -14.42 3.72 -7.99
C GLN A 39 -14.70 2.31 -8.54
N ARG A 40 -14.30 2.03 -9.79
CA ARG A 40 -14.45 0.71 -10.41
C ARG A 40 -13.65 -0.37 -9.68
N ALA A 41 -12.46 -0.06 -9.18
CA ALA A 41 -11.68 -0.97 -8.35
C ALA A 41 -12.38 -1.26 -7.02
N ALA A 42 -12.97 -0.25 -6.37
CA ALA A 42 -13.76 -0.43 -5.16
C ALA A 42 -14.99 -1.33 -5.38
N GLU A 43 -15.71 -1.14 -6.49
CA GLU A 43 -16.85 -1.99 -6.87
C GLU A 43 -16.41 -3.42 -7.18
N TRP A 44 -15.27 -3.61 -7.84
CA TRP A 44 -14.69 -4.92 -8.09
C TRP A 44 -14.39 -5.65 -6.76
N VAL A 45 -13.75 -4.97 -5.82
CA VAL A 45 -13.42 -5.53 -4.49
C VAL A 45 -14.69 -5.86 -3.71
N ALA A 46 -15.70 -4.98 -3.72
CA ALA A 46 -16.98 -5.23 -3.07
C ALA A 46 -17.69 -6.48 -3.64
N GLN A 47 -17.72 -6.62 -4.97
CA GLN A 47 -18.25 -7.81 -5.61
C GLN A 47 -17.46 -9.07 -5.25
N ARG A 48 -16.13 -8.95 -5.14
CA ARG A 48 -15.25 -10.07 -4.80
C ARG A 48 -15.45 -10.54 -3.37
N LEU A 49 -15.56 -9.63 -2.40
CA LEU A 49 -15.89 -9.92 -1.00
C LEU A 49 -17.24 -10.64 -0.90
N THR A 50 -18.26 -10.13 -1.58
CA THR A 50 -19.60 -10.75 -1.63
C THR A 50 -19.53 -12.17 -2.17
N THR A 51 -18.75 -12.39 -3.24
CA THR A 51 -18.57 -13.71 -3.87
C THR A 51 -17.85 -14.71 -2.95
N ALA A 52 -16.90 -14.22 -2.13
CA ALA A 52 -16.18 -15.00 -1.13
C ALA A 52 -17.07 -15.46 0.04
N GLY A 53 -18.23 -14.82 0.24
CA GLY A 53 -19.16 -15.12 1.34
C GLY A 53 -19.13 -14.11 2.49
N ILE A 54 -18.55 -12.93 2.27
CA ILE A 54 -18.63 -11.80 3.21
C ILE A 54 -19.99 -11.10 3.07
N GLU A 55 -20.52 -10.65 4.20
CA GLU A 55 -21.82 -10.00 4.35
C GLU A 55 -21.64 -8.47 4.55
N HIS A 56 -22.76 -7.74 4.54
CA HIS A 56 -22.80 -6.28 4.77
C HIS A 56 -21.80 -5.47 3.91
N VAL A 57 -21.48 -5.96 2.71
CA VAL A 57 -20.48 -5.34 1.85
C VAL A 57 -20.99 -4.01 1.31
N GLN A 58 -20.19 -2.96 1.47
CA GLN A 58 -20.53 -1.59 1.09
C GLN A 58 -19.33 -0.87 0.49
N VAL A 59 -19.56 -0.11 -0.59
CA VAL A 59 -18.63 0.92 -1.05
C VAL A 59 -19.03 2.21 -0.32
N LEU A 60 -18.19 2.64 0.60
CA LEU A 60 -18.42 3.78 1.48
C LEU A 60 -17.75 5.03 0.89
N PRO A 61 -18.52 6.10 0.60
CA PRO A 61 -17.94 7.33 0.08
C PRO A 61 -17.10 8.03 1.16
N THR A 62 -16.02 8.68 0.73
CA THR A 62 -15.27 9.65 1.54
C THR A 62 -15.34 11.03 0.86
N ALA A 63 -14.63 12.03 1.38
CA ALA A 63 -14.46 13.30 0.66
C ALA A 63 -13.49 13.20 -0.55
N GLY A 64 -12.78 12.09 -0.69
CA GLY A 64 -11.95 11.74 -1.86
C GLY A 64 -12.40 10.40 -2.46
N HIS A 65 -11.48 9.45 -2.61
CA HIS A 65 -11.79 8.13 -3.15
C HIS A 65 -12.51 7.23 -2.13
N PRO A 66 -13.34 6.28 -2.57
CA PRO A 66 -14.13 5.44 -1.66
C PRO A 66 -13.26 4.46 -0.85
N ALA A 67 -13.85 3.96 0.23
CA ALA A 67 -13.39 2.77 0.94
C ALA A 67 -14.40 1.62 0.74
N VAL A 68 -13.95 0.37 0.88
CA VAL A 68 -14.79 -0.82 0.82
C VAL A 68 -14.81 -1.46 2.20
N TYR A 69 -16.02 -1.67 2.71
CA TYR A 69 -16.27 -2.39 3.95
C TYR A 69 -17.01 -3.71 3.68
N GLY A 70 -16.80 -4.70 4.53
CA GLY A 70 -17.62 -5.91 4.61
C GLY A 70 -17.27 -6.70 5.87
N ASP A 71 -18.18 -7.53 6.35
CA ASP A 71 -17.95 -8.33 7.56
C ASP A 71 -18.56 -9.73 7.50
N TRP A 72 -18.03 -10.59 8.36
CA TRP A 72 -18.61 -11.88 8.70
C TRP A 72 -18.49 -12.04 10.21
N LEU A 73 -19.62 -12.02 10.91
CA LEU A 73 -19.68 -11.92 12.39
C LEU A 73 -20.40 -13.11 13.03
N HIS A 74 -20.19 -14.31 12.49
CA HIS A 74 -20.88 -15.54 12.93
C HIS A 74 -20.00 -16.47 13.79
N ALA A 75 -18.88 -15.97 14.34
CA ALA A 75 -18.04 -16.73 15.28
C ALA A 75 -18.26 -16.26 16.73
N PRO A 76 -19.28 -16.79 17.44
CA PRO A 76 -19.63 -16.33 18.79
C PRO A 76 -18.48 -16.57 19.79
N GLY A 77 -18.17 -15.54 20.57
CA GLY A 77 -17.11 -15.58 21.59
C GLY A 77 -15.68 -15.60 21.03
N LYS A 78 -15.51 -15.41 19.72
CA LYS A 78 -14.20 -15.27 19.06
C LYS A 78 -13.85 -13.80 18.82
N PRO A 79 -12.56 -13.44 18.75
CA PRO A 79 -12.16 -12.08 18.45
C PRO A 79 -12.62 -11.64 17.04
N THR A 80 -12.70 -10.33 16.85
CA THR A 80 -12.94 -9.66 15.57
C THR A 80 -11.63 -9.14 15.01
N VAL A 81 -11.21 -9.64 13.86
CA VAL A 81 -10.01 -9.18 13.15
C VAL A 81 -10.44 -8.31 11.98
N LEU A 82 -9.89 -7.11 11.88
CA LEU A 82 -10.04 -6.23 10.73
C LEU A 82 -8.85 -6.39 9.79
N ILE A 83 -9.13 -6.74 8.54
CA ILE A 83 -8.14 -6.79 7.47
C ILE A 83 -8.15 -5.44 6.75
N TYR A 84 -6.99 -4.77 6.75
CA TYR A 84 -6.73 -3.53 6.02
C TYR A 84 -5.91 -3.80 4.75
N GLY A 85 -5.99 -2.91 3.78
CA GLY A 85 -5.23 -2.91 2.52
C GLY A 85 -5.73 -1.79 1.62
N HIS A 86 -5.16 -1.65 0.41
CA HIS A 86 -5.59 -0.58 -0.51
C HIS A 86 -5.71 -1.03 -1.96
N LEU A 87 -6.63 -0.38 -2.68
CA LEU A 87 -7.01 -0.73 -4.06
C LEU A 87 -6.52 0.29 -5.09
N ASP A 88 -6.09 1.47 -4.65
CA ASP A 88 -5.39 2.43 -5.48
C ASP A 88 -3.93 2.07 -5.69
N VAL A 89 -3.31 2.65 -6.72
CA VAL A 89 -1.96 2.33 -7.13
C VAL A 89 -1.17 3.58 -7.54
N GLN A 90 0.15 3.55 -7.40
CA GLN A 90 1.04 4.61 -7.90
C GLN A 90 0.88 4.89 -9.42
N PRO A 91 1.21 6.11 -9.88
CA PRO A 91 1.41 6.42 -11.30
C PRO A 91 2.43 5.51 -11.98
N VAL A 92 2.40 5.50 -13.32
CA VAL A 92 3.17 4.58 -14.15
C VAL A 92 4.30 5.26 -14.93
N ASP A 93 4.47 6.57 -14.75
CA ASP A 93 5.48 7.32 -15.47
C ASP A 93 6.91 7.04 -14.95
N PRO A 94 7.90 7.01 -15.85
CA PRO A 94 7.76 7.14 -17.30
C PRO A 94 7.46 5.79 -18.00
N LEU A 95 6.42 5.77 -18.84
CA LEU A 95 5.94 4.55 -19.51
C LEU A 95 7.00 3.81 -20.35
N HIS A 96 7.95 4.52 -20.95
CA HIS A 96 8.96 3.92 -21.84
C HIS A 96 10.01 3.06 -21.11
N LEU A 97 10.06 3.09 -19.78
CA LEU A 97 10.92 2.23 -18.97
C LEU A 97 10.26 0.89 -18.61
N TRP A 98 8.99 0.70 -18.96
CA TRP A 98 8.29 -0.56 -18.75
C TRP A 98 8.59 -1.54 -19.89
N ASP A 99 9.06 -2.74 -19.54
CA ASP A 99 9.23 -3.83 -20.51
C ASP A 99 7.88 -4.42 -20.98
N THR A 100 6.84 -4.32 -20.14
CA THR A 100 5.47 -4.77 -20.41
C THR A 100 4.48 -3.68 -19.98
N PRO A 101 3.37 -3.44 -20.70
CA PRO A 101 2.44 -2.37 -20.33
C PRO A 101 1.91 -2.54 -18.90
N PRO A 102 1.89 -1.47 -18.08
CA PRO A 102 1.68 -1.57 -16.63
C PRO A 102 0.33 -2.15 -16.23
N PHE A 103 -0.71 -1.97 -17.06
CA PHE A 103 -2.06 -2.49 -16.83
C PHE A 103 -2.44 -3.60 -17.81
N GLU A 104 -1.44 -4.22 -18.46
CA GLU A 104 -1.58 -5.48 -19.21
C GLU A 104 -0.76 -6.57 -18.52
N PRO A 105 -1.30 -7.21 -17.46
CA PRO A 105 -0.53 -8.11 -16.62
C PRO A 105 0.11 -9.24 -17.41
N THR A 106 1.44 -9.33 -17.31
CA THR A 106 2.24 -10.30 -18.03
C THR A 106 2.82 -11.32 -17.06
N VAL A 107 2.60 -12.61 -17.32
CA VAL A 107 3.20 -13.69 -16.52
C VAL A 107 4.48 -14.16 -17.20
N LYS A 108 5.61 -14.05 -16.49
CA LYS A 108 6.93 -14.49 -16.99
C LYS A 108 7.72 -15.12 -15.83
N ASP A 109 8.27 -16.30 -16.08
CA ASP A 109 9.11 -17.04 -15.11
C ASP A 109 8.44 -17.20 -13.72
N GLY A 110 7.13 -17.45 -13.71
CA GLY A 110 6.33 -17.61 -12.50
C GLY A 110 5.97 -16.31 -11.77
N ARG A 111 6.36 -15.14 -12.30
CA ARG A 111 6.07 -13.82 -11.73
C ARG A 111 5.06 -13.07 -12.57
N VAL A 112 4.27 -12.20 -11.92
CA VAL A 112 3.31 -11.30 -12.57
C VAL A 112 3.88 -9.89 -12.61
N TYR A 113 4.01 -9.34 -13.81
CA TYR A 113 4.48 -7.98 -14.06
C TYR A 113 3.28 -7.10 -14.40
N ALA A 114 2.92 -6.21 -13.47
CA ALA A 114 1.88 -5.19 -13.62
C ALA A 114 2.01 -4.15 -12.48
N ARG A 115 1.55 -2.91 -12.70
CA ARG A 115 1.30 -1.96 -11.62
C ARG A 115 0.20 -2.52 -10.71
N GLY A 116 0.43 -2.46 -9.40
CA GLY A 116 -0.50 -3.02 -8.41
C GLY A 116 -0.23 -4.47 -8.02
N ALA A 117 0.65 -5.19 -8.73
CA ALA A 117 0.80 -6.65 -8.57
C ALA A 117 1.21 -7.07 -7.15
N SER A 118 2.06 -6.27 -6.49
CA SER A 118 2.54 -6.53 -5.13
C SER A 118 2.15 -5.42 -4.15
N ASP A 119 1.52 -4.35 -4.63
CA ASP A 119 1.29 -3.11 -3.88
C ASP A 119 0.03 -2.42 -4.41
N ASP A 120 -1.16 -2.71 -3.86
CA ASP A 120 -1.42 -3.80 -2.90
C ASP A 120 -2.48 -4.80 -3.40
N LYS A 121 -2.89 -4.68 -4.67
CA LYS A 121 -3.98 -5.49 -5.25
C LYS A 121 -3.74 -6.99 -5.14
N GLY A 122 -2.49 -7.43 -5.30
CA GLY A 122 -2.13 -8.83 -5.16
C GLY A 122 -2.24 -9.32 -3.71
N ASN A 123 -1.63 -8.59 -2.77
CA ASN A 123 -1.58 -9.05 -1.38
C ASN A 123 -2.96 -8.89 -0.71
N MET A 124 -3.67 -7.78 -0.93
CA MET A 124 -5.03 -7.57 -0.39
C MET A 124 -6.02 -8.65 -0.85
N LEU A 125 -5.80 -9.25 -2.03
CA LEU A 125 -6.66 -10.31 -2.56
C LEU A 125 -6.47 -11.62 -1.79
N VAL A 126 -5.26 -11.91 -1.29
CA VAL A 126 -4.94 -13.14 -0.54
C VAL A 126 -5.90 -13.43 0.62
N PRO A 127 -6.17 -12.51 1.57
CA PRO A 127 -7.12 -12.78 2.65
C PRO A 127 -8.56 -13.01 2.15
N ILE A 128 -8.96 -12.40 1.02
CA ILE A 128 -10.28 -12.65 0.40
C ILE A 128 -10.35 -14.09 -0.15
N LEU A 129 -9.28 -14.56 -0.79
CA LEU A 129 -9.19 -15.94 -1.30
C LEU A 129 -9.17 -16.96 -0.16
N ALA A 130 -8.49 -16.65 0.94
CA ALA A 130 -8.45 -17.49 2.13
C ALA A 130 -9.84 -17.65 2.76
N VAL A 131 -10.58 -16.53 2.89
CA VAL A 131 -11.99 -16.54 3.33
C VAL A 131 -12.82 -17.43 2.41
N GLU A 132 -12.74 -17.23 1.09
CA GLU A 132 -13.53 -18.05 0.17
C GLU A 132 -13.20 -19.54 0.33
N ALA A 133 -11.92 -19.89 0.43
CA ALA A 133 -11.52 -21.28 0.61
C ALA A 133 -12.11 -21.89 1.88
N LEU A 134 -12.01 -21.20 3.01
CA LEU A 134 -12.57 -21.65 4.29
C LEU A 134 -14.10 -21.75 4.23
N MET A 135 -14.78 -20.71 3.74
CA MET A 135 -16.23 -20.70 3.60
C MET A 135 -16.75 -21.82 2.69
N ARG A 136 -16.05 -22.13 1.58
CA ARG A 136 -16.49 -23.14 0.61
C ARG A 136 -16.13 -24.57 1.01
N SER A 137 -15.12 -24.76 1.84
CA SER A 137 -14.67 -26.09 2.27
C SER A 137 -15.17 -26.49 3.66
N GLU A 138 -15.29 -25.54 4.58
CA GLU A 138 -15.59 -25.77 6.00
C GLU A 138 -16.93 -25.15 6.42
N GLY A 139 -17.41 -24.11 5.71
CA GLY A 139 -18.71 -23.50 5.94
C GLY A 139 -18.73 -22.43 7.05
N GLU A 140 -17.60 -22.19 7.71
CA GLU A 140 -17.44 -21.18 8.76
C GLU A 140 -16.03 -20.58 8.74
N LEU A 141 -15.85 -19.45 9.44
CA LEU A 141 -14.55 -18.85 9.71
C LEU A 141 -14.20 -19.01 11.20
N PRO A 142 -12.91 -19.18 11.54
CA PRO A 142 -12.49 -19.44 12.92
C PRO A 142 -12.59 -18.21 13.85
N VAL A 143 -12.76 -17.02 13.28
CA VAL A 143 -12.85 -15.72 13.96
C VAL A 143 -13.86 -14.83 13.24
N ASN A 144 -14.32 -13.77 13.91
CA ASN A 144 -15.10 -12.72 13.24
C ASN A 144 -14.14 -11.91 12.36
N LEU A 145 -14.56 -11.57 11.15
CA LEU A 145 -13.75 -10.80 10.21
C LEU A 145 -14.46 -9.52 9.79
N LYS A 146 -13.68 -8.45 9.67
CA LYS A 146 -14.05 -7.21 9.00
C LYS A 146 -13.01 -6.89 7.94
N PHE A 147 -13.42 -6.21 6.89
CA PHE A 147 -12.55 -5.70 5.84
C PHE A 147 -12.71 -4.19 5.76
N CYS A 148 -11.60 -3.47 5.60
CA CYS A 148 -11.58 -2.05 5.31
C CYS A 148 -10.47 -1.78 4.29
N PHE A 149 -10.85 -1.65 3.02
CA PHE A 149 -9.92 -1.40 1.93
C PHE A 149 -10.12 0.00 1.37
N GLU A 150 -9.09 0.83 1.38
CA GLU A 150 -9.20 2.22 0.90
C GLU A 150 -8.65 2.40 -0.51
N GLY A 151 -9.02 3.50 -1.17
CA GLY A 151 -8.48 3.89 -2.47
C GLY A 151 -7.63 5.17 -2.43
N GLN A 152 -6.96 5.45 -1.31
CA GLN A 152 -6.22 6.71 -1.12
C GLN A 152 -4.84 6.52 -0.47
N GLU A 153 -4.35 5.29 -0.30
CA GLU A 153 -3.09 5.04 0.42
C GLU A 153 -1.92 5.73 -0.27
N GLU A 154 -1.89 5.67 -1.61
CA GLU A 154 -0.76 6.12 -2.44
C GLU A 154 -0.66 7.65 -2.52
N ILE A 155 -1.67 8.36 -1.99
CA ILE A 155 -1.71 9.81 -1.79
C ILE A 155 -1.67 10.22 -0.31
N GLY A 156 -1.34 9.28 0.58
CA GLY A 156 -1.16 9.49 2.01
C GLY A 156 -2.46 9.40 2.85
N SER A 157 -3.48 8.71 2.34
CA SER A 157 -4.78 8.48 3.01
C SER A 157 -5.44 9.74 3.60
N PRO A 158 -5.53 10.89 2.89
CA PRO A 158 -5.81 12.18 3.51
C PRO A 158 -7.16 12.28 4.24
N GLN A 159 -8.17 11.52 3.82
CA GLN A 159 -9.51 11.50 4.42
C GLN A 159 -9.72 10.36 5.41
N MET A 160 -8.79 9.40 5.52
CA MET A 160 -8.98 8.21 6.35
C MET A 160 -9.03 8.49 7.85
N PRO A 161 -8.23 9.42 8.42
CA PRO A 161 -8.36 9.75 9.84
C PRO A 161 -9.78 10.20 10.22
N GLU A 162 -10.41 11.06 9.41
CA GLU A 162 -11.78 11.52 9.63
C GLU A 162 -12.80 10.40 9.39
N PHE A 163 -12.60 9.60 8.34
CA PHE A 163 -13.45 8.45 8.04
C PHE A 163 -13.46 7.42 9.18
N VAL A 164 -12.29 7.04 9.69
CA VAL A 164 -12.16 6.07 10.81
C VAL A 164 -12.80 6.62 12.08
N ALA A 165 -12.65 7.92 12.36
CA ALA A 165 -13.29 8.55 13.51
C ALA A 165 -14.83 8.52 13.38
N ALA A 166 -15.37 8.77 12.18
CA ALA A 166 -16.80 8.73 11.91
C ALA A 166 -17.38 7.30 11.90
N GLN A 167 -16.60 6.32 11.44
CA GLN A 167 -16.99 4.91 11.34
C GLN A 167 -16.49 4.05 12.50
N LYS A 168 -16.15 4.67 13.65
CA LYS A 168 -15.53 4.00 14.80
C LYS A 168 -16.25 2.73 15.24
N ASP A 169 -17.58 2.79 15.35
CA ASP A 169 -18.38 1.64 15.78
C ASP A 169 -18.42 0.53 14.72
N LEU A 170 -18.47 0.92 13.44
CA LEU A 170 -18.43 -0.01 12.30
C LEU A 170 -17.09 -0.74 12.23
N LEU A 171 -15.98 -0.02 12.45
CA LEU A 171 -14.62 -0.55 12.35
C LEU A 171 -14.07 -1.16 13.66
N ALA A 172 -14.83 -1.11 14.75
CA ALA A 172 -14.41 -1.66 16.04
C ALA A 172 -14.02 -3.14 15.91
N CYS A 173 -12.83 -3.48 16.40
CA CYS A 173 -12.21 -4.80 16.30
C CYS A 173 -11.21 -5.03 17.44
N ASP A 174 -10.78 -6.28 17.62
CA ASP A 174 -9.79 -6.68 18.63
C ASP A 174 -8.35 -6.66 18.08
N LEU A 175 -8.20 -6.82 16.76
CA LEU A 175 -6.92 -6.84 16.05
C LEU A 175 -7.08 -6.26 14.64
N VAL A 176 -6.08 -5.51 14.19
CA VAL A 176 -5.94 -5.10 12.79
C VAL A 176 -4.78 -5.86 12.17
N VAL A 177 -4.97 -6.40 10.97
CA VAL A 177 -3.92 -7.00 10.15
C VAL A 177 -3.87 -6.24 8.83
N SER A 178 -2.73 -5.64 8.52
CA SER A 178 -2.49 -5.07 7.20
C SER A 178 -2.17 -6.19 6.22
N ALA A 179 -2.88 -6.22 5.09
CA ALA A 179 -2.54 -7.04 3.94
C ALA A 179 -1.46 -6.39 3.07
N ASP A 180 -1.12 -5.12 3.31
CA ASP A 180 -0.03 -4.41 2.69
C ASP A 180 1.28 -4.67 3.44
N GLY A 181 2.17 -5.43 2.80
CA GLY A 181 3.44 -5.87 3.35
C GLY A 181 4.23 -6.75 2.40
N GLY A 182 5.37 -7.25 2.86
CA GLY A 182 6.27 -8.06 2.04
C GLY A 182 6.97 -9.17 2.82
N GLN A 183 7.76 -9.95 2.10
CA GLN A 183 8.67 -10.96 2.64
C GLN A 183 10.09 -10.40 2.72
N TRP A 184 10.92 -10.98 3.59
CA TRP A 184 12.34 -10.59 3.70
C TRP A 184 13.12 -10.98 2.45
N SER A 185 12.93 -12.22 2.01
CA SER A 185 13.54 -12.79 0.81
C SER A 185 12.54 -13.72 0.12
N GLU A 186 12.88 -14.26 -1.06
CA GLU A 186 12.00 -15.21 -1.78
C GLU A 186 11.67 -16.47 -0.99
N THR A 187 12.50 -16.81 0.01
CA THR A 187 12.36 -18.03 0.82
C THR A 187 12.04 -17.76 2.29
N GLU A 188 12.04 -16.50 2.73
CA GLU A 188 11.88 -16.14 4.14
C GLU A 188 10.72 -15.16 4.32
N PRO A 189 9.61 -15.59 4.94
CA PRO A 189 8.50 -14.70 5.25
C PRO A 189 8.91 -13.70 6.33
N ALA A 190 8.27 -12.53 6.32
CA ALA A 190 8.44 -11.51 7.34
C ALA A 190 7.09 -11.16 7.97
N ILE A 191 7.13 -10.73 9.24
CA ILE A 191 6.01 -10.06 9.91
C ILE A 191 6.49 -8.65 10.22
N LEU A 192 5.91 -7.66 9.56
CA LEU A 192 6.23 -6.25 9.82
C LEU A 192 5.48 -5.81 11.08
N LEU A 193 6.23 -5.42 12.11
CA LEU A 193 5.69 -4.97 13.39
C LEU A 193 5.57 -3.44 13.48
N SER A 194 6.35 -2.71 12.67
CA SER A 194 6.41 -1.25 12.71
C SER A 194 6.94 -0.68 11.40
N LEU A 195 6.43 0.49 11.03
CA LEU A 195 6.87 1.28 9.89
C LEU A 195 7.46 2.61 10.38
N LYS A 196 8.36 3.20 9.60
CA LYS A 196 8.80 4.58 9.83
C LYS A 196 7.68 5.53 9.42
N GLY A 197 7.57 6.66 10.13
CA GLY A 197 6.77 7.78 9.64
C GLY A 197 7.44 8.44 8.43
N VAL A 198 6.64 9.20 7.67
CA VAL A 198 7.11 10.01 6.54
C VAL A 198 6.74 11.48 6.75
N CYS A 199 7.65 12.38 6.38
CA CYS A 199 7.39 13.81 6.34
C CYS A 199 7.88 14.34 4.99
N SER A 200 6.93 14.78 4.16
CA SER A 200 7.20 15.36 2.85
C SER A 200 7.24 16.88 2.96
N LEU A 201 8.27 17.51 2.38
CA LEU A 201 8.47 18.95 2.38
C LEU A 201 8.59 19.45 0.93
N GLU A 202 7.87 20.53 0.60
CA GLU A 202 8.07 21.28 -0.63
C GLU A 202 8.89 22.54 -0.35
N ILE A 203 9.98 22.76 -1.10
CA ILE A 203 10.84 23.93 -0.99
C ILE A 203 10.82 24.69 -2.31
N SER A 204 10.09 25.80 -2.36
CA SER A 204 10.06 26.69 -3.52
C SER A 204 11.10 27.81 -3.39
N ILE A 205 12.08 27.85 -4.30
CA ILE A 205 13.07 28.94 -4.38
C ILE A 205 12.80 29.79 -5.60
N LYS A 206 12.47 31.06 -5.37
CA LYS A 206 12.23 32.05 -6.44
C LYS A 206 13.36 33.07 -6.50
N GLY A 207 13.94 33.22 -7.69
CA GLY A 207 14.97 34.22 -7.98
C GLY A 207 14.38 35.44 -8.69
N ALA A 208 14.76 35.62 -9.95
CA ALA A 208 14.24 36.69 -10.79
C ALA A 208 12.71 36.59 -11.01
N ASN A 209 12.10 37.67 -11.48
CA ASN A 209 10.67 37.73 -11.79
C ASN A 209 10.30 37.03 -13.12
N SER A 210 11.29 36.60 -13.90
CA SER A 210 11.15 35.78 -15.11
C SER A 210 12.39 34.92 -15.33
N ASP A 211 12.31 33.96 -16.26
CA ASP A 211 13.49 33.25 -16.74
C ASP A 211 14.47 34.23 -17.41
N LEU A 212 15.77 33.96 -17.24
CA LEU A 212 16.85 34.81 -17.72
C LEU A 212 17.76 34.05 -18.68
N HIS A 213 18.26 34.75 -19.71
CA HIS A 213 19.24 34.19 -20.64
C HIS A 213 20.58 33.92 -19.91
N SER A 214 20.97 32.64 -19.77
CA SER A 214 22.11 32.24 -18.94
C SER A 214 23.45 32.87 -19.35
N GLY A 215 23.67 33.15 -20.63
CA GLY A 215 24.89 33.83 -21.09
C GLY A 215 24.94 35.34 -20.75
N ALA A 216 23.79 35.98 -20.56
CA ALA A 216 23.72 37.42 -20.28
C ALA A 216 23.74 37.70 -18.76
N TYR A 217 23.13 36.81 -17.98
CA TYR A 217 22.96 36.95 -16.53
C TYR A 217 23.78 35.95 -15.72
N GLY A 218 24.54 35.08 -16.39
CA GLY A 218 25.43 34.11 -15.77
C GLY A 218 26.48 34.81 -14.93
N GLY A 219 26.47 34.54 -13.62
CA GLY A 219 27.40 35.14 -12.65
C GLY A 219 27.00 36.51 -12.11
N THR A 220 25.90 37.12 -12.59
CA THR A 220 25.42 38.41 -12.07
C THR A 220 24.17 38.29 -11.21
N VAL A 221 23.35 37.26 -11.43
CA VAL A 221 22.16 36.95 -10.62
C VAL A 221 22.34 35.58 -9.97
N GLN A 222 21.92 35.45 -8.70
CA GLN A 222 21.93 34.17 -8.01
C GLN A 222 20.93 33.22 -8.69
N ASN A 223 21.44 32.13 -9.25
CA ASN A 223 20.61 31.09 -9.83
C ASN A 223 19.86 30.32 -8.72
N PRO A 224 18.52 30.25 -8.74
CA PRO A 224 17.73 29.47 -7.79
C PRO A 224 18.18 28.01 -7.67
N ILE A 225 18.63 27.39 -8.76
CA ILE A 225 19.13 26.01 -8.77
C ILE A 225 20.38 25.88 -7.89
N HIS A 226 21.32 26.84 -7.97
CA HIS A 226 22.52 26.80 -7.13
C HIS A 226 22.20 27.01 -5.65
N ALA A 227 21.21 27.87 -5.35
CA ALA A 227 20.74 28.05 -3.98
C ALA A 227 20.08 26.77 -3.45
N LEU A 228 19.26 26.10 -4.27
CA LEU A 228 18.63 24.82 -3.92
C LEU A 228 19.66 23.74 -3.62
N VAL A 229 20.68 23.58 -4.48
CA VAL A 229 21.75 22.60 -4.27
C VAL A 229 22.45 22.83 -2.93
N ARG A 230 22.83 24.08 -2.62
CA ARG A 230 23.49 24.41 -1.34
C ARG A 230 22.59 24.15 -0.13
N LEU A 231 21.29 24.45 -0.26
CA LEU A 231 20.34 24.19 0.81
C LEU A 231 20.20 22.69 1.08
N LEU A 232 20.01 21.87 0.04
CA LEU A 232 19.87 20.42 0.18
C LEU A 232 21.17 19.77 0.69
N ASP A 233 22.32 20.19 0.19
CA ASP A 233 23.64 19.72 0.63
C ASP A 233 23.88 20.04 2.12
N SER A 234 23.36 21.17 2.62
CA SER A 234 23.49 21.53 4.03
C SER A 234 22.67 20.65 4.99
N MET A 235 21.73 19.84 4.48
CA MET A 235 20.84 19.03 5.32
C MET A 235 21.40 17.65 5.67
N ARG A 236 22.51 17.20 5.04
CA ARG A 236 23.12 15.89 5.30
C ARG A 236 24.65 15.95 5.33
N SER A 237 25.27 15.10 6.15
CA SER A 237 26.71 14.89 6.13
C SER A 237 27.13 13.96 4.98
N PRO A 238 28.43 13.92 4.61
CA PRO A 238 28.93 12.97 3.62
C PRO A 238 28.66 11.49 3.96
N GLU A 239 28.51 11.17 5.24
CA GLU A 239 28.19 9.83 5.76
C GLU A 239 26.66 9.58 5.87
N GLY A 240 25.83 10.52 5.41
CA GLY A 240 24.37 10.38 5.40
C GLY A 240 23.65 10.80 6.68
N LYS A 241 24.37 11.36 7.67
CA LYS A 241 23.74 11.88 8.90
C LYS A 241 22.90 13.13 8.59
N ILE A 242 21.71 13.25 9.18
CA ILE A 242 20.87 14.44 9.00
C ILE A 242 21.45 15.60 9.85
N LEU A 243 21.61 16.77 9.26
CA LEU A 243 22.24 17.94 9.89
C LEU A 243 21.24 19.02 10.34
N VAL A 244 19.95 18.80 10.11
CA VAL A 244 18.88 19.69 10.57
C VAL A 244 18.90 19.75 12.10
N GLU A 245 19.02 20.96 12.65
CA GLU A 245 19.03 21.19 14.09
C GLU A 245 17.77 20.61 14.75
N GLY A 246 17.96 19.93 15.88
CA GLY A 246 16.88 19.28 16.64
C GLY A 246 16.36 17.96 16.06
N PHE A 247 16.85 17.50 14.90
CA PHE A 247 16.32 16.29 14.24
C PHE A 247 16.38 15.05 15.14
N TYR A 248 17.43 14.90 15.94
CA TYR A 248 17.63 13.72 16.80
C TYR A 248 17.07 13.86 18.22
N ASP A 249 16.49 15.01 18.58
CA ASP A 249 16.09 15.31 19.97
C ASP A 249 15.01 14.35 20.49
N SER A 250 14.17 13.82 19.60
CA SER A 250 13.09 12.88 19.93
C SER A 250 13.34 11.46 19.42
N VAL A 251 14.53 11.18 18.88
CA VAL A 251 14.89 9.83 18.43
C VAL A 251 15.11 8.96 19.67
N VAL A 252 14.28 7.93 19.81
CA VAL A 252 14.39 6.97 20.90
C VAL A 252 15.55 6.02 20.63
N GLU A 253 16.43 5.87 21.61
CA GLU A 253 17.51 4.88 21.58
C GLU A 253 16.94 3.46 21.60
N LEU A 254 17.47 2.59 20.74
CA LEU A 254 17.07 1.19 20.72
C LEU A 254 17.53 0.47 21.99
N ALA A 255 16.64 -0.31 22.59
CA ALA A 255 17.01 -1.20 23.68
C ALA A 255 17.97 -2.30 23.19
N GLU A 256 18.83 -2.80 24.06
CA GLU A 256 19.81 -3.85 23.69
C GLU A 256 19.13 -5.13 23.18
N GLU A 257 17.96 -5.46 23.70
CA GLU A 257 17.15 -6.58 23.21
C GLU A 257 16.70 -6.38 21.75
N GLN A 258 16.22 -5.17 21.41
CA GLN A 258 15.84 -4.85 20.03
C GLN A 258 17.05 -4.86 19.09
N LYS A 259 18.21 -4.38 19.55
CA LYS A 259 19.46 -4.46 18.76
C LYS A 259 19.85 -5.92 18.51
N ALA A 260 19.71 -6.78 19.51
CA ALA A 260 19.98 -8.22 19.36
C ALA A 260 19.00 -8.88 18.39
N GLU A 261 17.70 -8.58 18.49
CA GLU A 261 16.68 -9.06 17.53
C GLU A 261 16.99 -8.63 16.09
N ILE A 262 17.35 -7.35 15.87
CA ILE A 262 17.75 -6.85 14.55
C ILE A 262 18.99 -7.59 14.04
N ALA A 263 19.99 -7.84 14.91
CA ALA A 263 21.21 -8.55 14.54
C ALA A 263 20.99 -10.03 14.19
N HIS A 264 19.83 -10.61 14.53
CA HIS A 264 19.46 -11.96 14.11
C HIS A 264 18.93 -12.03 12.67
N VAL A 265 18.51 -10.91 12.09
CA VAL A 265 18.05 -10.87 10.69
C VAL A 265 19.27 -11.04 9.78
N PRO A 266 19.31 -12.05 8.89
CA PRO A 266 20.43 -12.26 7.97
C PRO A 266 20.56 -11.05 7.04
N PHE A 267 21.66 -10.30 7.17
CA PHE A 267 21.97 -9.16 6.31
C PHE A 267 23.40 -9.33 5.79
N ASP A 268 23.53 -9.38 4.46
CA ASP A 268 24.81 -9.28 3.76
C ASP A 268 24.80 -7.98 2.95
N GLU A 269 25.80 -7.13 3.16
CA GLU A 269 25.92 -5.86 2.43
C GLU A 269 26.25 -6.08 0.94
N ALA A 270 26.73 -7.28 0.57
CA ALA A 270 27.11 -7.64 -0.78
C ALA A 270 25.97 -8.26 -1.62
N ASP A 271 24.85 -8.64 -0.99
CA ASP A 271 23.64 -9.16 -1.65
C ASP A 271 22.68 -8.02 -2.05
#